data_AF-A0A924CX68-F1
#
_entry.id   AF-A0A924CX68-F1
#
_cell.length_a   1.000
_cell.length_b   1.000
_cell.length_c   1.000
_cell.angle_alpha   90.00
_cell.angle_beta   90.00
_cell.angle_gamma   90.00
#
_symmetry.space_group_name_H-M   'P 1'
#
loop_
_entity.id
_entity.type
_entity.pdbx_description
1 polymer ?
#
loop_
_entity_poly.entity_id
_entity_poly.type
_entity_poly.pdbx_seq_one_letter_code
_entity_poly.pdbx_strand_id
1 'polypeptide(L)'
;MTIAVARSSLRTSLLRYGRSWGLWLLLLVAPVGARYMIPRGDGSGTVIAIGGRLPEMTAPFLGVSLGIVVSTLLLPIGWMYLRSNTTRRQPWQVEEVTAASRVSIALGRWAADAAILLGMLAALTIAGWILAFVVPLVGPRNLLQLTAALWLVAAPALLGVAALRILFDAIPFTRGGWGDFGYFVFWMGSLIMPMAAQDRAPGLVANMYDFAGFIRPLQYGAPGGTDNFAIGGVDNILPGHVRLGGMAGALSPRYIASRLLWVAIAFAVAALAGAVYQPHRATGRIIVPGRLRRWLDGGAPPPAAVAAAPAGAAAIPVFGLLAAEFRLIGAGRLFKLLGAAVAIAALVQDFRHVASPAALLLLIFALTAHAGRSEARGLLLLTNTAPLSPWLRRAAFVVAGTGWSLLLTAPAVLTTPVGTILGYAAATGAIAAGISIALATFTRSAFAPRMVLLVLWYGYLSAA
;
A
#
# COMPACT_ATOMS: atom_id res chain seq x y z
N MET A 1 7.52 11.33 34.85
CA MET A 1 8.05 10.05 34.32
C MET A 1 7.57 9.74 32.90
N THR A 2 6.29 9.97 32.56
CA THR A 2 5.68 9.66 31.24
C THR A 2 6.33 10.37 30.04
N ILE A 3 6.65 11.66 30.15
CA ILE A 3 7.28 12.44 29.07
C ILE A 3 8.70 11.92 28.76
N ALA A 4 9.47 11.53 29.78
CA ALA A 4 10.82 10.99 29.59
C ALA A 4 10.81 9.66 28.81
N VAL A 5 9.82 8.80 29.08
CA VAL A 5 9.60 7.54 28.35
C VAL A 5 9.27 7.83 26.88
N ALA A 6 8.32 8.73 26.62
CA ALA A 6 7.95 9.10 25.25
C ALA A 6 9.14 9.69 24.48
N ARG A 7 9.92 10.58 25.11
CA ARG A 7 11.13 11.18 24.51
C ARG A 7 12.20 10.14 24.20
N SER A 8 12.42 9.19 25.10
CA SER A 8 13.38 8.09 24.89
C SER A 8 12.95 7.19 23.72
N SER A 9 11.66 6.84 23.67
CA SER A 9 11.10 6.02 22.60
C SER A 9 11.15 6.74 21.23
N LEU A 10 10.88 8.05 21.22
CA LEU A 10 11.04 8.91 20.05
C LEU A 10 12.49 8.91 19.54
N ARG A 11 13.46 9.21 20.42
CA ARG A 11 14.88 9.30 20.06
C ARG A 11 15.41 7.96 19.52
N THR A 12 15.11 6.86 20.19
CA THR A 12 15.55 5.52 19.77
C THR A 12 14.94 5.11 18.43
N SER A 13 13.68 5.45 18.18
CA SER A 13 13.01 5.20 16.90
C SER A 13 13.59 6.07 15.77
N LEU A 14 13.82 7.37 16.00
CA LEU A 14 14.45 8.25 15.01
C LEU A 14 15.87 7.82 14.64
N LEU A 15 16.70 7.45 15.62
CA LEU A 15 18.05 6.92 15.37
C LEU A 15 18.03 5.66 14.50
N ARG A 16 16.98 4.85 14.60
CA ARG A 16 16.80 3.68 13.74
C ARG A 16 16.47 4.09 12.32
N TYR A 17 15.56 5.05 12.13
CA TYR A 17 15.22 5.56 10.81
C TYR A 17 16.41 6.21 10.10
N GLY A 18 17.24 6.97 10.82
CA GLY A 18 18.46 7.57 10.28
C GLY A 18 19.49 6.56 9.75
N ARG A 19 19.42 5.29 10.17
CA ARG A 19 20.28 4.20 9.69
C ARG A 19 19.66 3.41 8.52
N SER A 20 18.45 3.75 8.09
CA SER A 20 17.72 3.02 7.06
C SER A 20 17.98 3.57 5.67
N TRP A 21 18.56 2.75 4.80
CA TRP A 21 18.64 3.02 3.36
C TRP A 21 17.27 3.22 2.69
N GLY A 22 16.21 2.64 3.28
CA GLY A 22 14.86 2.80 2.75
C GLY A 22 14.38 4.26 2.76
N LEU A 23 14.94 5.12 3.62
CA LEU A 23 14.58 6.54 3.68
C LEU A 23 14.99 7.26 2.40
N TRP A 24 16.15 6.90 1.84
CA TRP A 24 16.63 7.48 0.59
C TRP A 24 15.77 7.07 -0.59
N LEU A 25 15.37 5.79 -0.67
CA LEU A 25 14.45 5.30 -1.71
C LEU A 25 13.08 5.97 -1.61
N LEU A 26 12.61 6.21 -0.39
CA LEU A 26 11.36 6.89 -0.10
C LEU A 26 11.41 8.37 -0.55
N LEU A 27 12.55 9.04 -0.41
CA LEU A 27 12.76 10.41 -0.90
C LEU A 27 12.75 10.48 -2.44
N LEU A 28 13.11 9.41 -3.15
CA LEU A 28 13.01 9.35 -4.62
C LEU A 28 11.56 9.33 -5.14
N VAL A 29 10.59 9.05 -4.27
CA VAL A 29 9.16 9.17 -4.64
C VAL A 29 8.80 10.61 -4.99
N ALA A 30 9.46 11.59 -4.37
CA ALA A 30 9.21 13.00 -4.61
C ALA A 30 9.47 13.45 -6.06
N PRO A 31 10.67 13.25 -6.65
CA PRO A 31 10.93 13.62 -8.04
C PRO A 31 10.11 12.77 -9.03
N VAL A 32 9.80 11.52 -8.71
CA VAL A 32 8.95 10.67 -9.56
C VAL A 32 7.52 11.20 -9.58
N GLY A 33 6.94 11.44 -8.41
CA GLY A 33 5.59 12.01 -8.27
C GLY A 33 5.49 13.38 -8.94
N ALA A 34 6.48 14.24 -8.72
CA ALA A 34 6.61 15.54 -9.39
C ALA A 34 6.58 15.43 -10.92
N ARG A 35 7.26 14.45 -11.51
CA ARG A 35 7.26 14.23 -12.96
C ARG A 35 5.87 13.87 -13.50
N TYR A 36 5.12 13.07 -12.76
CA TYR A 36 3.76 12.69 -13.17
C TYR A 36 2.76 13.86 -13.04
N MET A 37 3.13 14.96 -12.38
CA MET A 37 2.27 16.14 -12.20
C MET A 37 2.35 17.18 -13.33
N ILE A 38 3.38 17.12 -14.18
CA ILE A 38 3.55 18.09 -15.27
C ILE A 38 2.68 17.62 -16.44
N PRO A 39 1.57 18.32 -16.76
CA PRO A 39 0.74 17.96 -17.90
C PRO A 39 1.61 18.12 -19.15
N ARG A 40 1.66 17.09 -20.00
CA ARG A 40 2.48 17.12 -21.22
C ARG A 40 1.85 17.93 -22.37
N GLY A 41 0.75 18.63 -22.11
CA GLY A 41 0.02 19.41 -23.13
C GLY A 41 -0.70 18.56 -24.19
N ASP A 42 -0.33 17.30 -24.33
CA ASP A 42 -0.91 16.29 -25.22
C ASP A 42 -2.03 15.45 -24.56
N GLY A 43 -2.39 15.78 -23.32
CA GLY A 43 -3.35 15.00 -22.50
C GLY A 43 -2.79 13.68 -21.97
N SER A 44 -1.53 13.33 -22.26
CA SER A 44 -0.89 12.12 -21.75
C SER A 44 -0.35 12.35 -20.34
N GLY A 45 -0.91 11.64 -19.36
CA GLY A 45 -0.47 11.67 -17.96
C GLY A 45 -1.61 11.60 -16.96
N THR A 46 -1.25 11.60 -15.67
CA THR A 46 -2.23 11.72 -14.58
C THR A 46 -2.57 13.19 -14.43
N VAL A 47 -3.78 13.57 -14.83
CA VAL A 47 -4.23 14.95 -14.80
C VAL A 47 -5.40 15.12 -13.85
N ILE A 48 -5.46 16.27 -13.20
CA ILE A 48 -6.62 16.71 -12.42
C ILE A 48 -7.46 17.54 -13.39
N ALA A 49 -8.59 17.02 -13.85
CA ALA A 49 -9.52 17.75 -14.69
C ALA A 49 -10.73 18.23 -13.87
N ILE A 50 -11.16 19.46 -14.14
CA ILE A 50 -12.28 20.12 -13.47
C ILE A 50 -13.27 20.55 -14.54
N GLY A 51 -14.48 20.00 -14.53
CA GLY A 51 -15.45 20.21 -15.60
C GLY A 51 -14.89 19.83 -16.99
N GLY A 52 -14.02 18.80 -17.03
CA GLY A 52 -13.38 18.35 -18.27
C GLY A 52 -12.24 19.24 -18.78
N ARG A 53 -11.80 20.26 -18.05
CA ARG A 53 -10.70 21.17 -18.44
C ARG A 53 -9.52 21.11 -17.48
N LEU A 54 -8.36 21.55 -17.95
CA LEU A 54 -7.15 21.64 -17.13
C LEU A 54 -7.19 22.84 -16.20
N PRO A 55 -6.79 22.72 -14.93
CA PRO A 55 -6.66 23.86 -14.04
C PRO A 55 -5.46 24.74 -14.43
N GLU A 56 -5.61 26.06 -14.27
CA GLU A 56 -4.48 26.99 -14.37
C GLU A 56 -3.45 26.69 -13.27
N MET A 57 -2.18 26.57 -13.67
CA MET A 57 -1.10 26.23 -12.73
C MET A 57 -0.70 27.46 -11.90
N THR A 58 -1.44 27.74 -10.83
CA THR A 58 -1.09 28.75 -9.82
C THR A 58 -0.25 28.12 -8.69
N ALA A 59 0.52 28.93 -7.95
CA ALA A 59 1.30 28.45 -6.80
C ALA A 59 0.48 27.65 -5.75
N PRO A 60 -0.71 28.11 -5.29
CA PRO A 60 -1.51 27.33 -4.35
C PRO A 60 -2.12 26.07 -4.99
N PHE A 61 -2.48 26.11 -6.28
CA PHE A 61 -2.95 24.91 -6.97
C PHE A 61 -1.86 23.85 -7.07
N LEU A 62 -0.61 24.25 -7.36
CA LEU A 62 0.55 23.36 -7.32
C LEU A 62 0.73 22.73 -5.92
N GLY A 63 0.45 23.47 -4.85
CA GLY A 63 0.45 22.93 -3.49
C GLY A 63 -0.65 21.88 -3.26
N VAL A 64 -1.88 22.15 -3.68
CA VAL A 64 -3.01 21.20 -3.60
C VAL A 64 -2.72 19.94 -4.43
N SER A 65 -2.17 20.11 -5.63
CA SER A 65 -1.87 19.00 -6.54
C SER A 65 -0.77 18.10 -5.97
N LEU A 66 0.31 18.67 -5.42
CA LEU A 66 1.31 17.91 -4.68
C LEU A 66 0.70 17.19 -3.46
N GLY A 67 -0.23 17.84 -2.75
CA GLY A 67 -0.96 17.22 -1.64
C GLY A 67 -1.80 16.01 -2.06
N ILE A 68 -2.42 16.05 -3.25
CA ILE A 68 -3.12 14.92 -3.87
C ILE A 68 -2.16 13.78 -4.16
N VAL A 69 -0.99 14.07 -4.73
CA VAL A 69 0.02 13.05 -5.01
C VAL A 69 0.53 12.39 -3.74
N VAL A 70 0.72 13.17 -2.67
CA VAL A 70 1.05 12.63 -1.36
C VAL A 70 -0.04 11.70 -0.86
N SER A 71 -1.30 12.13 -0.98
CA SER A 71 -2.43 11.37 -0.46
C SER A 71 -2.72 10.08 -1.25
N THR A 72 -2.49 10.11 -2.57
CA THR A 72 -2.75 8.97 -3.45
C THR A 72 -1.58 7.99 -3.51
N LEU A 73 -0.34 8.49 -3.65
CA LEU A 73 0.85 7.65 -3.84
C LEU A 73 1.67 7.49 -2.56
N LEU A 74 1.85 8.55 -1.78
CA LEU A 74 2.78 8.52 -0.64
C LEU A 74 2.18 7.85 0.59
N LEU A 75 0.86 7.87 0.80
CA LEU A 75 0.25 7.14 1.92
C LEU A 75 0.60 5.64 1.89
N PRO A 76 0.32 4.88 0.80
CA PRO A 76 0.65 3.45 0.77
C PRO A 76 2.16 3.20 0.82
N ILE A 77 2.98 4.06 0.22
CA ILE A 77 4.44 3.92 0.28
C ILE A 77 4.98 4.24 1.68
N GLY A 78 4.43 5.25 2.35
CA GLY A 78 4.75 5.64 3.73
C GLY A 78 4.40 4.52 4.71
N TRP A 79 3.21 3.94 4.57
CA TRP A 79 2.83 2.70 5.27
C TRP A 79 3.88 1.60 5.05
N MET A 80 4.27 1.40 3.78
CA MET A 80 5.25 0.38 3.44
C MET A 80 6.59 0.57 4.14
N TYR A 81 7.09 1.79 4.06
CA TYR A 81 8.36 2.15 4.66
C TYR A 81 8.32 1.98 6.17
N LEU A 82 7.27 2.48 6.85
CA LEU A 82 7.20 2.38 8.30
C LEU A 82 7.09 0.92 8.76
N ARG A 83 6.25 0.10 8.11
CA ARG A 83 6.06 -1.32 8.47
C ARG A 83 7.34 -2.15 8.28
N SER A 84 8.05 -1.91 7.18
CA SER A 84 9.25 -2.69 6.84
C SER A 84 10.46 -2.37 7.71
N ASN A 85 10.54 -1.16 8.28
CA ASN A 85 11.65 -0.73 9.13
C ASN A 85 11.51 -1.18 10.60
N THR A 86 10.30 -1.22 11.14
CA THR A 86 10.09 -1.58 12.55
C THR A 86 10.11 -3.08 12.81
N THR A 87 9.63 -3.88 11.86
CA THR A 87 9.53 -5.34 12.01
C THR A 87 10.86 -6.09 11.89
N ARG A 88 11.90 -5.48 11.31
CA ARG A 88 13.17 -6.20 11.02
C ARG A 88 14.13 -6.29 12.20
N ARG A 89 14.09 -5.34 13.14
CA ARG A 89 15.15 -5.18 14.17
C ARG A 89 14.66 -4.57 15.49
N GLN A 90 13.37 -4.65 15.81
CA GLN A 90 12.92 -4.22 17.13
C GLN A 90 13.23 -5.27 18.18
N PRO A 91 13.96 -4.94 19.26
CA PRO A 91 14.05 -5.80 20.43
C PRO A 91 12.75 -5.63 21.22
N TRP A 92 11.60 -6.02 20.65
CA TRP A 92 10.30 -5.94 21.31
C TRP A 92 10.33 -6.64 22.68
N GLN A 93 11.19 -7.65 22.84
CA GLN A 93 11.46 -8.32 24.11
C GLN A 93 11.90 -7.34 25.21
N VAL A 94 12.78 -6.39 24.91
CA VAL A 94 13.24 -5.36 25.87
C VAL A 94 12.15 -4.32 26.11
N GLU A 95 11.46 -3.90 25.05
CA GLU A 95 10.30 -2.98 25.18
C GLU A 95 9.18 -3.63 26.00
N GLU A 96 9.00 -4.95 25.96
CA GLU A 96 7.91 -5.66 26.63
C GLU A 96 8.16 -5.96 28.10
N VAL A 97 9.40 -6.12 28.53
CA VAL A 97 9.72 -6.36 29.95
C VAL A 97 9.89 -5.07 30.76
N THR A 98 9.91 -3.90 30.11
CA THR A 98 10.03 -2.62 30.82
C THR A 98 8.75 -2.25 31.58
N ALA A 99 8.91 -1.65 32.76
CA ALA A 99 7.82 -1.10 33.57
C ALA A 99 7.25 0.23 33.03
N ALA A 100 7.77 0.74 31.90
CA ALA A 100 7.31 1.99 31.31
C ALA A 100 5.89 1.89 30.73
N SER A 101 5.16 3.00 30.79
CA SER A 101 3.79 3.10 30.24
C SER A 101 3.75 2.80 28.74
N ARG A 102 2.88 1.87 28.34
CA ARG A 102 2.63 1.49 26.95
C ARG A 102 2.13 2.65 26.10
N VAL A 103 1.28 3.49 26.67
CA VAL A 103 0.78 4.72 26.02
C VAL A 103 1.93 5.68 25.73
N SER A 104 2.84 5.89 26.69
CA SER A 104 4.00 6.76 26.48
C SER A 104 4.96 6.22 25.42
N ILE A 105 5.19 4.90 25.40
CA ILE A 105 6.00 4.24 24.36
C ILE A 105 5.33 4.38 22.99
N ALA A 106 4.03 4.11 22.89
CA ALA A 106 3.27 4.20 21.65
C ALA A 106 3.27 5.64 21.08
N LEU A 107 3.07 6.65 21.93
CA LEU A 107 3.13 8.05 21.52
C LEU A 107 4.54 8.48 21.09
N GLY A 108 5.59 8.02 21.75
CA GLY A 108 6.97 8.27 21.33
C GLY A 108 7.30 7.66 19.96
N ARG A 109 6.84 6.42 19.71
CA ARG A 109 6.96 5.77 18.39
C ARG A 109 6.15 6.49 17.33
N TRP A 110 4.90 6.84 17.62
CA TRP A 110 4.04 7.61 16.72
C TRP A 110 4.70 8.94 16.32
N ALA A 111 5.25 9.67 17.30
CA ALA A 111 5.95 10.93 17.04
C ALA A 111 7.18 10.74 16.15
N ALA A 112 7.90 9.61 16.27
CA ALA A 112 9.02 9.30 15.38
C ALA A 112 8.55 9.01 13.96
N ASP A 113 7.51 8.20 13.80
CA ASP A 113 6.91 7.87 12.51
C ASP A 113 6.38 9.14 11.82
N ALA A 114 5.65 9.96 12.58
CA ALA A 114 5.17 11.27 12.17
C ALA A 114 6.32 12.18 11.71
N ALA A 115 7.39 12.30 12.49
CA ALA A 115 8.53 13.13 12.15
C ALA A 115 9.21 12.69 10.84
N ILE A 116 9.30 11.39 10.56
CA ILE A 116 9.84 10.90 9.29
C ILE A 116 8.91 11.21 8.13
N LEU A 117 7.61 10.93 8.27
CA LEU A 117 6.64 11.23 7.21
C LEU A 117 6.54 12.74 6.92
N LEU A 118 6.57 13.59 7.95
CA LEU A 118 6.59 15.05 7.80
C LEU A 118 7.94 15.55 7.25
N GLY A 119 9.05 14.88 7.58
CA GLY A 119 10.35 15.15 6.97
C GLY A 119 10.35 14.89 5.46
N MET A 120 9.66 13.83 5.01
CA MET A 120 9.45 13.60 3.58
C MET A 120 8.54 14.66 2.94
N LEU A 121 7.48 15.07 3.65
CA LEU A 121 6.63 16.17 3.18
C LEU A 121 7.41 17.47 3.04
N ALA A 122 8.36 17.74 3.93
CA ALA A 122 9.29 18.85 3.81
C ALA A 122 10.21 18.72 2.57
N ALA A 123 10.75 17.53 2.30
CA ALA A 123 11.54 17.30 1.09
C ALA A 123 10.70 17.49 -0.19
N LEU A 124 9.45 17.04 -0.18
CA LEU A 124 8.47 17.29 -1.25
C LEU A 124 8.11 18.77 -1.39
N THR A 125 8.07 19.51 -0.29
CA THR A 125 7.86 20.96 -0.31
C THR A 125 9.00 21.65 -1.04
N ILE A 126 10.26 21.26 -0.76
CA ILE A 126 11.44 21.76 -1.49
C ILE A 126 11.37 21.40 -2.97
N ALA A 127 10.99 20.16 -3.31
CA ALA A 127 10.78 19.77 -4.70
C ALA A 127 9.68 20.61 -5.38
N GLY A 128 8.59 20.90 -4.67
CA GLY A 128 7.53 21.80 -5.11
C GLY A 128 8.00 23.23 -5.35
N TRP A 129 8.91 23.75 -4.52
CA TRP A 129 9.54 25.04 -4.75
C TRP A 129 10.37 25.03 -6.04
N ILE A 130 11.18 23.99 -6.25
CA ILE A 130 11.96 23.83 -7.49
C ILE A 130 11.01 23.78 -8.70
N LEU A 131 9.93 23.01 -8.63
CA LEU A 131 8.91 22.95 -9.69
C LEU A 131 8.29 24.30 -9.96
N ALA A 132 8.02 25.11 -8.93
CA ALA A 132 7.46 26.46 -9.11
C ALA A 132 8.40 27.40 -9.89
N PHE A 133 9.71 27.10 -9.95
CA PHE A 133 10.68 27.81 -10.80
C PHE A 133 10.82 27.22 -12.20
N VAL A 134 10.61 25.90 -12.36
CA VAL A 134 10.76 25.20 -13.65
C VAL A 134 9.49 25.28 -14.49
N VAL A 135 8.31 25.23 -13.87
CA VAL A 135 7.00 25.23 -14.53
C VAL A 135 6.50 26.67 -14.67
N PRO A 136 5.97 27.09 -15.84
CA PRO A 136 5.34 28.39 -15.98
C PRO A 136 4.08 28.46 -15.11
N LEU A 137 4.09 29.36 -14.11
CA LEU A 137 2.96 29.59 -13.21
C LEU A 137 2.15 30.80 -13.66
N VAL A 138 0.83 30.71 -13.51
CA VAL A 138 -0.08 31.84 -13.67
C VAL A 138 -0.10 32.65 -12.36
N GLY A 139 0.33 33.91 -12.45
CA GLY A 139 0.36 34.83 -11.30
C GLY A 139 1.63 34.76 -10.44
N PRO A 140 1.60 35.34 -9.22
CA PRO A 140 2.79 35.44 -8.38
C PRO A 140 3.25 34.08 -7.85
N ARG A 141 4.57 33.87 -7.83
CA ARG A 141 5.21 32.67 -7.25
C ARG A 141 5.22 32.73 -5.71
N ASN A 142 4.05 32.60 -5.11
CA ASN A 142 3.92 32.63 -3.66
C ASN A 142 4.21 31.23 -3.05
N LEU A 143 5.48 30.99 -2.69
CA LEU A 143 5.93 29.73 -2.10
C LEU A 143 5.27 29.42 -0.75
N LEU A 144 4.86 30.46 -0.01
CA LEU A 144 4.15 30.28 1.26
C LEU A 144 2.75 29.69 1.03
N GLN A 145 2.01 30.18 0.03
CA GLN A 145 0.70 29.65 -0.33
C GLN A 145 0.79 28.20 -0.86
N LEU A 146 1.81 27.91 -1.69
CA LEU A 146 2.11 26.55 -2.13
C LEU A 146 2.34 25.62 -0.93
N THR A 147 3.22 26.03 -0.01
CA THR A 147 3.56 25.26 1.18
C THR A 147 2.35 25.07 2.09
N ALA A 148 1.58 26.13 2.35
CA ALA A 148 0.40 26.07 3.19
C ALA A 148 -0.65 25.11 2.61
N ALA A 149 -0.94 25.20 1.31
CA ALA A 149 -1.89 24.31 0.65
C ALA A 149 -1.44 22.84 0.72
N LEU A 150 -0.16 22.57 0.41
CA LEU A 150 0.42 21.23 0.48
C LEU A 150 0.32 20.64 1.89
N TRP A 151 0.75 21.39 2.91
CA TRP A 151 0.78 20.89 4.28
C TRP A 151 -0.62 20.71 4.87
N LEU A 152 -1.55 21.61 4.55
CA LEU A 152 -2.91 21.51 5.04
C LEU A 152 -3.64 20.29 4.48
N VAL A 153 -3.37 19.91 3.23
CA VAL A 153 -3.89 18.67 2.61
C VAL A 153 -3.18 17.44 3.19
N ALA A 154 -1.85 17.37 3.08
CA ALA A 154 -1.11 16.13 3.24
C ALA A 154 -0.72 15.77 4.69
N ALA A 155 -0.37 16.76 5.53
CA ALA A 155 0.20 16.49 6.85
C ALA A 155 -0.77 15.71 7.77
N PRO A 156 -2.08 16.05 7.86
CA PRO A 156 -3.01 15.30 8.69
C PRO A 156 -3.16 13.84 8.27
N ALA A 157 -3.20 13.55 6.97
CA ALA A 157 -3.31 12.19 6.45
C ALA A 157 -2.06 11.36 6.79
N LEU A 158 -0.86 11.93 6.64
CA LEU A 158 0.40 11.29 7.03
C LEU A 158 0.46 10.97 8.54
N LEU A 159 0.01 11.90 9.39
CA LEU A 159 -0.10 11.67 10.83
C LEU A 159 -1.08 10.54 11.16
N GLY A 160 -2.19 10.45 10.42
CA GLY A 160 -3.15 9.35 10.51
C GLY A 160 -2.54 8.01 10.13
N VAL A 161 -1.78 7.94 9.04
CA VAL A 161 -1.06 6.71 8.62
C VAL A 161 -0.07 6.27 9.70
N ALA A 162 0.70 7.19 10.28
CA ALA A 162 1.58 6.89 11.40
C ALA A 162 0.81 6.32 12.59
N ALA A 163 -0.36 6.88 12.93
CA ALA A 163 -1.18 6.41 14.04
C ALA A 163 -1.76 5.00 13.79
N LEU A 164 -2.31 4.75 12.60
CA LEU A 164 -2.81 3.44 12.19
C LEU A 164 -1.73 2.37 12.27
N ARG A 165 -0.48 2.71 11.94
CA ARG A 165 0.61 1.75 12.02
C ARG A 165 0.87 1.33 13.46
N ILE A 166 0.86 2.27 14.39
CA ILE A 166 1.02 1.98 15.82
C ILE A 166 -0.15 1.13 16.34
N LEU A 167 -1.38 1.42 15.92
CA LEU A 167 -2.55 0.61 16.24
C LEU A 167 -2.43 -0.83 15.71
N PHE A 168 -1.99 -0.99 14.46
CA PHE A 168 -1.88 -2.31 13.84
C PHE A 168 -0.69 -3.10 14.40
N ASP A 169 0.33 -2.42 14.93
CA ASP A 169 1.38 -3.05 15.73
C ASP A 169 0.88 -3.51 17.09
N ALA A 170 -0.02 -2.76 17.71
CA ALA A 170 -0.54 -3.07 19.03
C ALA A 170 -1.38 -4.35 19.05
N ILE A 171 -2.10 -4.63 17.96
CA ILE A 171 -3.05 -5.74 17.85
C ILE A 171 -2.38 -6.95 17.16
N PRO A 172 -2.35 -8.16 17.76
CA PRO A 172 -1.57 -9.27 17.21
C PRO A 172 -1.98 -9.74 15.81
N PHE A 173 -3.28 -9.76 15.50
CA PHE A 173 -3.74 -10.27 14.21
C PHE A 173 -3.38 -9.32 13.04
N THR A 174 -3.26 -8.02 13.30
CA THR A 174 -2.89 -7.01 12.31
C THR A 174 -1.38 -6.86 12.12
N ARG A 175 -0.54 -7.58 12.88
CA ARG A 175 0.93 -7.47 12.72
C ARG A 175 1.45 -8.02 11.40
N GLY A 176 0.74 -9.02 10.86
CA GLY A 176 1.06 -9.70 9.60
C GLY A 176 0.22 -9.19 8.42
N GLY A 177 -0.05 -10.07 7.45
CA GLY A 177 -0.72 -9.68 6.20
C GLY A 177 -2.15 -9.12 6.33
N TRP A 178 -2.86 -9.44 7.41
CA TRP A 178 -4.17 -8.85 7.70
C TRP A 178 -4.09 -7.35 7.99
N GLY A 179 -3.02 -6.87 8.61
CA GLY A 179 -2.81 -5.43 8.77
C GLY A 179 -2.58 -4.75 7.44
N ASP A 180 -1.83 -5.37 6.53
CA ASP A 180 -1.58 -4.82 5.19
C ASP A 180 -2.88 -4.74 4.40
N PHE A 181 -3.70 -5.79 4.44
CA PHE A 181 -5.02 -5.80 3.82
C PHE A 181 -5.96 -4.77 4.45
N GLY A 182 -6.03 -4.70 5.79
CA GLY A 182 -6.86 -3.72 6.49
C GLY A 182 -6.45 -2.28 6.16
N TYR A 183 -5.14 -2.03 6.02
CA TYR A 183 -4.63 -0.73 5.59
C TYR A 183 -4.98 -0.44 4.13
N PHE A 184 -4.86 -1.44 3.23
CA PHE A 184 -5.28 -1.29 1.85
C PHE A 184 -6.76 -0.92 1.74
N VAL A 185 -7.64 -1.59 2.49
CA VAL A 185 -9.07 -1.25 2.56
C VAL A 185 -9.28 0.16 3.09
N PHE A 186 -8.57 0.56 4.15
CA PHE A 186 -8.62 1.92 4.68
C PHE A 186 -8.18 2.96 3.64
N TRP A 187 -7.06 2.72 2.95
CA TRP A 187 -6.55 3.59 1.91
C TRP A 187 -7.53 3.72 0.74
N MET A 188 -8.08 2.60 0.25
CA MET A 188 -9.14 2.60 -0.77
C MET A 188 -10.37 3.40 -0.31
N GLY A 189 -10.84 3.15 0.91
CA GLY A 189 -11.93 3.91 1.51
C GLY A 189 -11.62 5.41 1.58
N SER A 190 -10.37 5.78 1.88
CA SER A 190 -9.96 7.18 1.92
C SER A 190 -9.95 7.89 0.56
N LEU A 191 -9.89 7.14 -0.55
CA LEU A 191 -10.01 7.67 -1.90
C LEU A 191 -11.47 7.72 -2.37
N ILE A 192 -12.29 6.73 -2.02
CA ILE A 192 -13.68 6.58 -2.48
C ILE A 192 -14.67 7.42 -1.65
N MET A 193 -14.54 7.40 -0.32
CA MET A 193 -15.47 8.11 0.57
C MET A 193 -15.60 9.62 0.30
N PRO A 194 -14.51 10.35 -0.04
CA PRO A 194 -14.62 11.74 -0.41
C PRO A 194 -15.50 11.97 -1.65
N MET A 195 -15.40 11.08 -2.65
CA MET A 195 -16.22 11.15 -3.87
C MET A 195 -17.70 10.88 -3.56
N ALA A 196 -18.00 9.92 -2.70
CA ALA A 196 -19.36 9.64 -2.25
C ALA A 196 -19.98 10.78 -1.40
N ALA A 197 -19.15 11.67 -0.85
CA ALA A 197 -19.56 12.81 -0.05
C ALA A 197 -19.49 14.15 -0.82
N GLN A 198 -19.25 14.10 -2.14
CA GLN A 198 -19.01 15.29 -2.95
C GLN A 198 -20.21 16.26 -2.97
N ASP A 199 -21.43 15.72 -3.04
CA ASP A 199 -22.67 16.52 -3.12
C ASP A 199 -23.15 17.06 -1.77
N ARG A 200 -22.45 16.73 -0.68
CA ARG A 200 -22.83 17.21 0.65
C ARG A 200 -22.47 18.67 0.81
N ALA A 201 -23.39 19.42 1.42
CA ALA A 201 -23.20 20.80 1.79
C ALA A 201 -21.87 21.01 2.56
N PRO A 202 -21.11 22.07 2.25
CA PRO A 202 -19.86 22.37 2.94
C PRO A 202 -20.05 22.48 4.45
N GLY A 203 -19.25 21.74 5.22
CA GLY A 203 -19.35 21.72 6.68
C GLY A 203 -18.35 20.77 7.32
N LEU A 204 -18.22 20.84 8.65
CA LEU A 204 -17.24 20.03 9.37
C LEU A 204 -17.42 18.53 9.09
N VAL A 205 -18.64 18.02 9.19
CA VAL A 205 -18.98 16.61 8.94
C VAL A 205 -18.64 16.21 7.51
N ALA A 206 -18.96 17.06 6.53
CA ALA A 206 -18.70 16.82 5.13
C ALA A 206 -17.18 16.79 4.83
N ASN A 207 -16.40 17.60 5.54
CA ASN A 207 -14.93 17.61 5.48
C ASN A 207 -14.30 16.41 6.21
N MET A 208 -15.00 15.81 7.17
CA MET A 208 -14.53 14.60 7.86
C MET A 208 -14.61 13.33 7.00
N TYR A 209 -15.42 13.30 5.94
CA TYR A 209 -15.36 12.20 4.97
C TYR A 209 -14.09 12.23 4.10
N ASP A 210 -13.43 13.38 4.05
CA ASP A 210 -12.22 13.60 3.28
C ASP A 210 -10.97 13.41 4.15
N PHE A 211 -10.65 12.16 4.52
CA PHE A 211 -9.44 11.84 5.30
C PHE A 211 -8.17 12.35 4.60
N ALA A 212 -8.07 12.09 3.30
CA ALA A 212 -6.96 12.49 2.45
C ALA A 212 -6.86 14.02 2.26
N GLY A 213 -7.98 14.74 2.36
CA GLY A 213 -8.06 16.19 2.40
C GLY A 213 -8.01 16.89 1.04
N PHE A 214 -8.19 16.17 -0.07
CA PHE A 214 -7.99 16.79 -1.37
C PHE A 214 -9.26 17.21 -2.11
N ILE A 215 -10.43 16.64 -1.81
CA ILE A 215 -11.65 16.93 -2.56
C ILE A 215 -12.15 18.34 -2.24
N ARG A 216 -12.18 18.73 -0.97
CA ARG A 216 -12.77 20.03 -0.58
C ARG A 216 -12.03 21.24 -1.15
N PRO A 217 -10.68 21.26 -1.16
CA PRO A 217 -9.94 22.32 -1.85
C PRO A 217 -10.24 22.39 -3.35
N LEU A 218 -10.50 21.26 -4.01
CA LEU A 218 -10.87 21.23 -5.42
C LEU A 218 -12.31 21.75 -5.64
N GLN A 219 -13.28 21.25 -4.88
CA GLN A 219 -14.69 21.65 -5.02
C GLN A 219 -14.92 23.13 -4.75
N TYR A 220 -14.45 23.63 -3.60
CA TYR A 220 -14.71 25.00 -3.21
C TYR A 220 -13.82 26.00 -3.97
N GLY A 221 -12.68 25.54 -4.50
CA GLY A 221 -11.82 26.35 -5.36
C GLY A 221 -12.32 26.44 -6.80
N ALA A 222 -13.27 25.60 -7.21
CA ALA A 222 -13.74 25.53 -8.59
C ALA A 222 -14.81 26.61 -8.87
N PRO A 223 -14.93 27.08 -10.13
CA PRO A 223 -16.02 27.98 -10.52
C PRO A 223 -17.40 27.34 -10.31
N GLY A 224 -18.41 28.16 -10.02
CA GLY A 224 -19.79 27.67 -9.84
C GLY A 224 -20.29 26.86 -11.05
N GLY A 225 -20.95 25.74 -10.79
CA GLY A 225 -21.46 24.82 -11.82
C GLY A 225 -20.45 23.79 -12.35
N THR A 226 -19.28 23.67 -11.71
CA THR A 226 -18.28 22.63 -12.06
C THR A 226 -18.18 21.58 -10.95
N ASP A 227 -19.05 20.58 -11.02
CA ASP A 227 -19.14 19.53 -9.98
C ASP A 227 -18.38 18.24 -10.35
N ASN A 228 -17.92 18.13 -11.60
CA ASN A 228 -17.23 16.96 -12.09
C ASN A 228 -15.70 17.09 -11.93
N PHE A 229 -15.12 16.24 -11.08
CA PHE A 229 -13.68 16.15 -10.84
C PHE A 229 -13.17 14.78 -11.26
N ALA A 230 -12.13 14.76 -12.08
CA ALA A 230 -11.43 13.55 -12.45
C ALA A 230 -9.94 13.67 -12.09
N ILE A 231 -9.40 12.65 -11.43
CA ILE A 231 -7.98 12.56 -11.07
C ILE A 231 -7.47 11.26 -11.67
N GLY A 232 -6.65 11.34 -12.73
CA GLY A 232 -6.18 10.15 -13.43
C GLY A 232 -5.92 10.38 -14.91
N GLY A 233 -5.96 9.31 -15.71
CA GLY A 233 -6.09 9.43 -17.16
C GLY A 233 -7.52 9.86 -17.48
N VAL A 234 -7.68 11.09 -17.95
CA VAL A 234 -8.99 11.65 -18.30
C VAL A 234 -9.10 11.68 -19.82
N ASP A 235 -10.04 10.93 -20.35
CA ASP A 235 -10.35 10.96 -21.78
C ASP A 235 -11.12 12.24 -22.12
N ASN A 236 -10.87 12.82 -23.30
CA ASN A 236 -11.57 13.98 -23.84
C ASN A 236 -11.45 15.27 -22.99
N ILE A 237 -10.21 15.67 -22.69
CA ILE A 237 -9.95 16.98 -22.08
C ILE A 237 -10.38 18.08 -23.05
N LEU A 238 -11.33 18.90 -22.62
CA LEU A 238 -11.82 20.05 -23.38
C LEU A 238 -10.73 21.13 -23.47
N PRO A 239 -10.65 21.87 -24.59
CA PRO A 239 -9.70 22.94 -24.74
C PRO A 239 -9.94 24.07 -23.72
N GLY A 240 -8.85 24.70 -23.30
CA GLY A 240 -8.85 25.80 -22.34
C GLY A 240 -8.48 25.40 -20.91
N HIS A 241 -8.32 26.40 -20.05
CA HIS A 241 -7.97 26.22 -18.65
C HIS A 241 -9.07 26.77 -17.72
N VAL A 242 -9.16 26.20 -16.52
CA VAL A 242 -10.07 26.63 -15.46
C VAL A 242 -9.24 27.23 -14.32
N ARG A 243 -9.53 28.47 -13.96
CA ARG A 243 -8.88 29.10 -12.82
C ARG A 243 -9.42 28.51 -11.51
N LEU A 244 -8.63 27.68 -10.85
CA LEU A 244 -8.95 27.20 -9.51
C LEU A 244 -8.43 28.17 -8.44
N GLY A 245 -9.31 28.62 -7.56
CA GLY A 245 -8.96 29.36 -6.35
C GLY A 245 -8.31 28.47 -5.29
N GLY A 246 -7.09 27.98 -5.52
CA GLY A 246 -6.43 26.99 -4.64
C GLY A 246 -6.43 27.35 -3.15
N MET A 247 -6.13 28.62 -2.80
CA MET A 247 -6.22 29.08 -1.40
C MET A 247 -7.66 29.27 -0.92
N ALA A 248 -8.59 29.69 -1.78
CA ALA A 248 -10.00 29.80 -1.41
C ALA A 248 -10.56 28.41 -1.04
N GLY A 249 -10.16 27.38 -1.77
CA GLY A 249 -10.48 25.99 -1.46
C GLY A 249 -9.82 25.50 -0.15
N ALA A 250 -8.53 25.76 0.02
CA ALA A 250 -7.79 25.40 1.23
C ALA A 250 -8.26 26.17 2.48
N LEU A 251 -8.88 27.33 2.32
CA LEU A 251 -9.48 28.13 3.40
C LEU A 251 -11.00 28.01 3.44
N SER A 252 -11.56 26.98 2.80
CA SER A 252 -13.00 26.75 2.78
C SER A 252 -13.56 26.58 4.20
N PRO A 253 -14.86 26.89 4.40
CA PRO A 253 -15.47 26.85 5.72
C PRO A 253 -15.22 25.52 6.46
N ARG A 254 -14.70 25.63 7.68
CA ARG A 254 -14.41 24.50 8.59
C ARG A 254 -13.40 23.46 8.06
N TYR A 255 -12.68 23.73 6.96
CA TYR A 255 -11.69 22.78 6.45
C TYR A 255 -10.45 22.71 7.35
N ILE A 256 -9.89 23.85 7.77
CA ILE A 256 -8.78 23.87 8.75
C ILE A 256 -9.19 23.14 10.04
N ALA A 257 -10.41 23.39 10.54
CA ALA A 257 -10.93 22.73 11.72
C ALA A 257 -11.00 21.20 11.55
N SER A 258 -11.42 20.69 10.38
CA SER A 258 -11.41 19.25 10.10
C SER A 258 -9.99 18.69 10.04
N ARG A 259 -9.03 19.44 9.48
CA ARG A 259 -7.62 19.01 9.43
C ARG A 259 -7.02 18.89 10.83
N LEU A 260 -7.25 19.88 11.69
CA LEU A 260 -6.83 19.84 13.10
C LEU A 260 -7.52 18.70 13.87
N LEU A 261 -8.80 18.44 13.60
CA LEU A 261 -9.52 17.32 14.20
C LEU A 261 -8.92 15.97 13.76
N TRP A 262 -8.53 15.80 12.51
CA TRP A 262 -7.81 14.60 12.05
C TRP A 262 -6.46 14.42 12.75
N VAL A 263 -5.73 15.50 13.02
CA VAL A 263 -4.50 15.45 13.83
C VAL A 263 -4.80 14.98 15.26
N ALA A 264 -5.86 15.50 15.88
CA ALA A 264 -6.29 15.08 17.21
C ALA A 264 -6.72 13.60 17.23
N ILE A 265 -7.46 13.14 16.21
CA ILE A 265 -7.83 11.73 16.05
C ILE A 265 -6.59 10.85 15.90
N ALA A 266 -5.60 11.25 15.10
CA ALA A 266 -4.35 10.52 14.94
C ALA A 266 -3.62 10.35 16.29
N PHE A 267 -3.53 11.43 17.08
CA PHE A 267 -2.97 11.37 18.43
C PHE A 267 -3.76 10.41 19.33
N ALA A 268 -5.09 10.51 19.34
CA ALA A 268 -5.97 9.64 20.14
C ALA A 268 -5.84 8.17 19.74
N VAL A 269 -5.76 7.85 18.44
CA VAL A 269 -5.54 6.50 17.92
C VAL A 269 -4.17 5.95 18.37
N ALA A 270 -3.11 6.76 18.34
CA ALA A 270 -1.79 6.35 18.82
C ALA A 270 -1.78 6.10 20.34
N ALA A 271 -2.50 6.91 21.12
CA ALA A 271 -2.66 6.71 22.56
C ALA A 271 -3.45 5.43 22.86
N LEU A 272 -4.57 5.22 22.16
CA LEU A 272 -5.41 4.02 22.26
C LEU A 272 -4.60 2.77 21.92
N ALA A 273 -3.78 2.81 20.87
CA ALA A 273 -2.90 1.72 20.48
C ALA A 273 -1.97 1.29 21.64
N GLY A 274 -1.44 2.23 22.40
CA GLY A 274 -0.67 1.92 23.61
C GLY A 274 -1.53 1.29 24.71
N ALA A 275 -2.78 1.74 24.88
CA ALA A 275 -3.70 1.19 25.87
C ALA A 275 -4.15 -0.25 25.54
N VAL A 276 -4.37 -0.57 24.26
CA VAL A 276 -4.77 -1.92 23.80
C VAL A 276 -3.59 -2.81 23.42
N TYR A 277 -2.36 -2.36 23.67
CA TYR A 277 -1.15 -3.07 23.26
C TYR A 277 -1.05 -4.45 23.88
N GLN A 278 -0.88 -5.46 23.04
CA GLN A 278 -0.65 -6.84 23.48
C GLN A 278 0.81 -7.23 23.22
N PRO A 279 1.51 -7.92 24.14
CA PRO A 279 2.92 -8.29 23.94
C PRO A 279 3.13 -9.28 22.77
N HIS A 280 4.32 -9.27 22.18
CA HIS A 280 4.78 -10.22 21.16
C HIS A 280 5.16 -11.53 21.85
N ARG A 281 4.20 -12.45 21.89
CA ARG A 281 4.49 -13.81 22.32
C ARG A 281 5.35 -14.52 21.26
N ALA A 282 6.53 -14.97 21.64
CA ALA A 282 7.31 -15.91 20.84
C ALA A 282 6.39 -17.09 20.51
N THR A 283 6.14 -17.27 19.22
CA THR A 283 5.05 -18.10 18.69
C THR A 283 5.18 -19.56 19.11
N GLY A 284 4.45 -19.96 20.15
CA GLY A 284 4.03 -21.35 20.37
C GLY A 284 2.72 -21.67 19.67
N ARG A 285 1.77 -20.73 19.62
CA ARG A 285 0.45 -20.91 19.01
C ARG A 285 -0.09 -19.55 18.58
N ILE A 286 -0.20 -19.33 17.27
CA ILE A 286 -0.95 -18.20 16.72
C ILE A 286 -2.41 -18.37 17.17
N ILE A 287 -2.95 -17.34 17.83
CA ILE A 287 -4.35 -17.21 18.30
C ILE A 287 -5.24 -16.92 17.09
N VAL A 288 -5.21 -17.77 16.08
CA VAL A 288 -6.35 -17.90 15.18
C VAL A 288 -7.18 -19.03 15.77
N PRO A 289 -8.46 -18.81 16.14
CA PRO A 289 -9.29 -19.86 16.72
C PRO A 289 -9.18 -21.11 15.86
N GLY A 290 -9.00 -22.27 16.49
CA GLY A 290 -8.48 -23.49 15.86
C GLY A 290 -9.28 -23.99 14.64
N ARG A 291 -10.46 -23.43 14.36
CA ARG A 291 -11.18 -23.63 13.10
C ARG A 291 -10.49 -22.90 11.96
N LEU A 292 -10.41 -21.56 11.96
CA LEU A 292 -9.88 -20.79 10.83
C LEU A 292 -8.42 -21.16 10.48
N ARG A 293 -7.62 -21.52 11.49
CA ARG A 293 -6.26 -22.04 11.28
C ARG A 293 -6.25 -23.33 10.46
N ARG A 294 -7.20 -24.25 10.66
CA ARG A 294 -7.31 -25.47 9.83
C ARG A 294 -7.67 -25.16 8.37
N TRP A 295 -8.31 -24.03 8.09
CA TRP A 295 -8.62 -23.62 6.72
C TRP A 295 -7.42 -22.95 6.05
N LEU A 296 -6.60 -22.23 6.82
CA LEU A 296 -5.41 -21.52 6.33
C LEU A 296 -4.19 -22.45 6.21
N ASP A 297 -3.98 -23.36 7.16
CA ASP A 297 -2.83 -24.25 7.18
C ASP A 297 -2.97 -25.34 6.10
N GLY A 298 -1.88 -25.63 5.39
CA GLY A 298 -1.78 -26.75 4.45
C GLY A 298 -1.80 -28.14 5.10
N GLY A 299 -2.01 -28.21 6.41
CA GLY A 299 -1.76 -29.39 7.25
C GLY A 299 -0.32 -29.41 7.76
N ALA A 300 -0.10 -30.02 8.93
CA ALA A 300 1.25 -30.35 9.36
C ALA A 300 1.83 -31.39 8.39
N PRO A 301 3.13 -31.30 8.04
CA PRO A 301 3.77 -32.41 7.35
C PRO A 301 3.62 -33.68 8.19
N PRO A 302 3.43 -34.86 7.56
CA PRO A 302 3.41 -36.10 8.30
C PRO A 302 4.71 -36.22 9.13
N PRO A 303 4.63 -36.77 10.36
CA PRO A 303 5.82 -36.95 11.19
C PRO A 303 6.86 -37.75 10.42
N ALA A 304 8.12 -37.33 10.53
CA ALA A 304 9.22 -38.04 9.89
C ALA A 304 9.27 -39.46 10.45
N ALA A 305 9.05 -40.46 9.60
CA ALA A 305 9.20 -41.85 9.99
C ALA A 305 10.71 -42.14 10.11
N VAL A 306 11.16 -42.42 11.34
CA VAL A 306 12.58 -42.66 11.65
C VAL A 306 13.16 -43.84 10.84
N ALA A 307 12.30 -44.81 10.49
CA ALA A 307 12.64 -45.98 9.68
C ALA A 307 12.34 -45.80 8.18
N ALA A 308 11.97 -44.61 7.71
CA ALA A 308 11.75 -44.40 6.28
C ALA A 308 13.07 -44.58 5.51
N ALA A 309 13.01 -45.34 4.42
CA ALA A 309 14.12 -45.38 3.47
C ALA A 309 14.47 -43.96 3.01
N PRO A 310 15.76 -43.67 2.71
CA PRO A 310 16.15 -42.40 2.14
C PRO A 310 15.27 -42.06 0.94
N ALA A 311 14.80 -40.81 0.86
CA ALA A 311 14.03 -40.37 -0.29
C ALA A 311 14.87 -40.59 -1.56
N GLY A 312 14.33 -41.37 -2.50
CA GLY A 312 15.00 -41.61 -3.78
C GLY A 312 15.22 -40.30 -4.53
N ALA A 313 16.23 -40.27 -5.40
CA ALA A 313 16.44 -39.14 -6.29
C ALA A 313 15.19 -38.93 -7.16
N ALA A 314 14.75 -37.68 -7.30
CA ALA A 314 13.63 -37.36 -8.18
C ALA A 314 14.01 -37.71 -9.63
N ALA A 315 13.20 -38.53 -10.30
CA ALA A 315 13.45 -38.92 -11.69
C ALA A 315 13.54 -37.70 -12.63
N ILE A 316 12.74 -36.66 -12.35
CA ILE A 316 12.78 -35.38 -13.07
C ILE A 316 12.80 -34.26 -12.02
N PRO A 317 13.98 -33.83 -11.54
CA PRO A 317 14.11 -32.87 -10.45
C PRO A 317 13.38 -31.55 -10.69
N VAL A 318 13.39 -31.07 -11.95
CA VAL A 318 12.73 -29.82 -12.35
C VAL A 318 11.22 -29.91 -12.23
N PHE A 319 10.62 -31.03 -12.65
CA PHE A 319 9.19 -31.24 -12.54
C PHE A 319 8.77 -31.38 -11.08
N GLY A 320 9.55 -32.11 -10.27
CA GLY A 320 9.32 -32.21 -8.82
C GLY A 320 9.35 -30.85 -8.13
N LEU A 321 10.30 -29.99 -8.50
CA LEU A 321 10.40 -28.62 -8.03
C LEU A 321 9.18 -27.78 -8.46
N LEU A 322 8.78 -27.84 -9.73
CA LEU A 322 7.61 -27.12 -10.23
C LEU A 322 6.32 -27.54 -9.50
N ALA A 323 6.11 -28.85 -9.34
CA ALA A 323 4.97 -29.39 -8.61
C ALA A 323 4.98 -28.96 -7.13
N ALA A 324 6.16 -28.91 -6.50
CA ALA A 324 6.32 -28.43 -5.14
C ALA A 324 5.96 -26.93 -5.03
N GLU A 325 6.47 -26.08 -5.91
CA GLU A 325 6.16 -24.65 -5.95
C GLU A 325 4.65 -24.42 -6.20
N PHE A 326 4.04 -25.15 -7.14
CA PHE A 326 2.60 -25.10 -7.40
C PHE A 326 1.78 -25.47 -6.16
N ARG A 327 2.14 -26.55 -5.47
CA ARG A 327 1.46 -26.98 -4.23
C ARG A 327 1.63 -25.97 -3.09
N LEU A 328 2.79 -25.32 -2.97
CA LEU A 328 3.09 -24.37 -1.90
C LEU A 328 2.42 -23.01 -2.10
N ILE A 329 2.28 -22.55 -3.35
CA ILE A 329 1.51 -21.35 -3.69
C ILE A 329 0.03 -21.56 -3.34
N GLY A 330 -0.57 -22.67 -3.79
CA GLY A 330 -1.97 -23.00 -3.52
C GLY A 330 -2.22 -23.74 -2.21
N ALA A 331 -1.32 -23.59 -1.23
CA ALA A 331 -1.45 -24.25 0.06
C ALA A 331 -2.62 -23.67 0.87
N GLY A 332 -3.32 -24.54 1.61
CA GLY A 332 -4.47 -24.16 2.45
C GLY A 332 -5.81 -24.42 1.77
N ARG A 333 -6.82 -24.74 2.58
CA ARG A 333 -8.19 -25.01 2.10
C ARG A 333 -8.89 -23.72 1.66
N LEU A 334 -8.66 -22.61 2.39
CA LEU A 334 -9.28 -21.33 2.07
C LEU A 334 -8.86 -20.82 0.69
N PHE A 335 -7.58 -20.94 0.33
CA PHE A 335 -7.12 -20.56 -1.01
C PHE A 335 -7.85 -21.33 -2.10
N LYS A 336 -8.02 -22.64 -1.93
CA LYS A 336 -8.73 -23.50 -2.89
C LYS A 336 -10.21 -23.13 -3.03
N LEU A 337 -10.87 -22.77 -1.93
CA LEU A 337 -12.28 -22.36 -1.95
C LEU A 337 -12.46 -21.00 -2.60
N LEU A 338 -11.61 -20.03 -2.27
CA LEU A 338 -11.60 -18.73 -2.93
C LEU A 338 -11.25 -18.88 -4.42
N GLY A 339 -10.31 -19.78 -4.74
CA GLY A 339 -9.96 -20.11 -6.12
C GLY A 339 -11.13 -20.72 -6.89
N ALA A 340 -11.88 -21.64 -6.27
CA ALA A 340 -13.11 -22.18 -6.84
C ALA A 340 -14.18 -21.09 -7.03
N ALA A 341 -14.34 -20.17 -6.07
CA ALA A 341 -15.26 -19.05 -6.21
C ALA A 341 -14.88 -18.10 -7.37
N VAL A 342 -13.58 -17.81 -7.52
CA VAL A 342 -13.05 -17.03 -8.66
C VAL A 342 -13.30 -17.77 -9.99
N ALA A 343 -13.02 -19.07 -10.03
CA ALA A 343 -13.25 -19.93 -11.19
C ALA A 343 -14.74 -19.97 -11.60
N ILE A 344 -15.66 -20.03 -10.63
CA ILE A 344 -17.11 -19.95 -10.88
C ILE A 344 -17.51 -18.55 -11.35
N ALA A 345 -16.99 -17.48 -10.72
CA ALA A 345 -17.25 -16.12 -11.16
C ALA A 345 -16.78 -15.89 -12.62
N ALA A 346 -15.68 -16.52 -13.01
CA ALA A 346 -15.15 -16.48 -14.37
C ALA A 346 -16.08 -17.10 -15.44
N LEU A 347 -17.05 -17.92 -15.04
CA LEU A 347 -18.08 -18.47 -15.95
C LEU A 347 -19.24 -17.51 -16.19
N VAL A 348 -19.52 -16.62 -15.24
CA VAL A 348 -20.79 -15.85 -15.21
C VAL A 348 -20.55 -14.36 -15.42
N GLN A 349 -19.38 -13.86 -15.03
CA GLN A 349 -19.05 -12.45 -15.03
C GLN A 349 -18.05 -12.10 -16.14
N ASP A 350 -17.95 -10.81 -16.45
CA ASP A 350 -16.95 -10.31 -17.37
C ASP A 350 -15.53 -10.70 -16.91
N PHE A 351 -14.80 -11.38 -17.79
CA PHE A 351 -13.48 -11.89 -17.48
C PHE A 351 -12.48 -10.77 -17.14
N ARG A 352 -12.50 -9.67 -17.91
CA ARG A 352 -11.56 -8.57 -17.81
C ARG A 352 -11.80 -7.74 -16.56
N HIS A 353 -13.06 -7.46 -16.23
CA HIS A 353 -13.40 -6.51 -15.17
C HIS A 353 -13.61 -7.17 -13.80
N VAL A 354 -13.95 -8.47 -13.76
CA VAL A 354 -14.28 -9.16 -12.51
C VAL A 354 -13.35 -10.34 -12.25
N ALA A 355 -13.33 -11.32 -13.14
CA ALA A 355 -12.66 -12.59 -12.87
C ALA A 355 -11.13 -12.47 -12.81
N SER A 356 -10.53 -11.77 -13.76
CA SER A 356 -9.07 -11.55 -13.82
C SER A 356 -8.56 -10.74 -12.63
N PRO A 357 -9.16 -9.57 -12.26
CA PRO A 357 -8.79 -8.87 -11.04
C PRO A 357 -8.97 -9.73 -9.78
N ALA A 358 -10.06 -10.48 -9.66
CA ALA A 358 -10.28 -11.34 -8.49
C ALA A 358 -9.23 -12.46 -8.38
N ALA A 359 -8.87 -13.10 -9.51
CA ALA A 359 -7.80 -14.09 -9.58
C ALA A 359 -6.45 -13.48 -9.19
N LEU A 360 -6.11 -12.32 -9.75
CA LEU A 360 -4.89 -11.60 -9.44
C LEU A 360 -4.83 -11.24 -7.95
N LEU A 361 -5.91 -10.72 -7.36
CA LEU A 361 -5.97 -10.38 -5.94
C LEU A 361 -5.66 -11.60 -5.06
N LEU A 362 -6.29 -12.74 -5.34
CA LEU A 362 -6.04 -13.98 -4.62
C LEU A 362 -4.57 -14.43 -4.75
N LEU A 363 -4.01 -14.35 -5.96
CA LEU A 363 -2.61 -14.72 -6.22
C LEU A 363 -1.61 -13.80 -5.55
N ILE A 364 -1.88 -12.50 -5.45
CA ILE A 364 -0.99 -11.56 -4.76
C ILE A 364 -0.69 -12.05 -3.33
N PHE A 365 -1.70 -12.49 -2.59
CA PHE A 365 -1.49 -12.99 -1.23
C PHE A 365 -0.68 -14.29 -1.20
N ALA A 366 -1.00 -15.23 -2.07
CA ALA A 366 -0.33 -16.53 -2.15
C ALA A 366 1.14 -16.40 -2.58
N LEU A 367 1.39 -15.70 -3.69
CA LEU A 367 2.71 -15.48 -4.27
C LEU A 367 3.61 -14.71 -3.32
N THR A 368 3.12 -13.62 -2.73
CA THR A 368 3.94 -12.78 -1.84
C THR A 368 4.27 -13.48 -0.53
N ALA A 369 3.32 -14.24 0.04
CA ALA A 369 3.55 -15.03 1.24
C ALA A 369 4.59 -16.12 0.99
N HIS A 370 4.50 -16.80 -0.16
CA HIS A 370 5.44 -17.86 -0.49
C HIS A 370 6.83 -17.32 -0.85
N ALA A 371 6.92 -16.30 -1.70
CA ALA A 371 8.17 -15.63 -2.05
C ALA A 371 8.90 -15.06 -0.82
N GLY A 372 8.15 -14.45 0.11
CA GLY A 372 8.74 -13.93 1.35
C GLY A 372 9.27 -15.02 2.29
N ARG A 373 8.67 -16.22 2.29
CA ARG A 373 9.20 -17.39 3.01
C ARG A 373 10.43 -17.95 2.31
N SER A 374 10.40 -18.10 0.99
CA SER A 374 11.51 -18.71 0.22
C SER A 374 12.78 -17.86 0.25
N GLU A 375 12.65 -16.54 0.27
CA GLU A 375 13.76 -15.59 0.24
C GLU A 375 14.16 -15.05 1.64
N ALA A 376 13.65 -15.67 2.72
CA ALA A 376 14.05 -15.32 4.08
C ALA A 376 15.53 -15.67 4.33
N ARG A 377 16.28 -14.77 5.01
CA ARG A 377 17.74 -14.90 5.22
C ARG A 377 18.20 -16.27 5.71
N GLY A 378 17.48 -16.85 6.68
CA GLY A 378 17.85 -18.15 7.26
C GLY A 378 17.61 -19.33 6.32
N LEU A 379 16.60 -19.24 5.44
CA LEU A 379 16.23 -20.32 4.51
C LEU A 379 17.06 -20.29 3.23
N LEU A 380 17.57 -19.12 2.83
CA LEU A 380 18.48 -19.02 1.68
C LEU A 380 19.77 -19.81 1.88
N LEU A 381 20.31 -19.88 3.10
CA LEU A 381 21.48 -20.71 3.38
C LEU A 381 21.20 -22.21 3.15
N LEU A 382 19.96 -22.67 3.41
CA LEU A 382 19.58 -24.05 3.11
C LEU A 382 19.53 -24.33 1.61
N THR A 383 19.28 -23.32 0.77
CA THR A 383 19.30 -23.50 -0.68
C THR A 383 20.69 -23.80 -1.23
N ASN A 384 21.76 -23.45 -0.51
CA ASN A 384 23.13 -23.85 -0.88
C ASN A 384 23.36 -25.36 -0.75
N THR A 385 22.53 -26.05 0.04
CA THR A 385 22.58 -27.52 0.19
C THR A 385 21.57 -28.24 -0.71
N ALA A 386 20.75 -27.50 -1.46
CA ALA A 386 19.80 -28.08 -2.37
C ALA A 386 20.48 -28.51 -3.68
N PRO A 387 20.04 -29.61 -4.32
CA PRO A 387 20.63 -30.09 -5.57
C PRO A 387 20.36 -29.17 -6.76
N LEU A 388 19.39 -28.25 -6.64
CA LEU A 388 18.98 -27.33 -7.70
C LEU A 388 19.36 -25.89 -7.33
N SER A 389 19.78 -25.13 -8.35
CA SER A 389 20.20 -23.75 -8.15
C SER A 389 19.05 -22.85 -7.66
N PRO A 390 19.34 -21.79 -6.88
CA PRO A 390 18.32 -20.83 -6.44
C PRO A 390 17.58 -20.18 -7.61
N TRP A 391 18.27 -19.94 -8.74
CA TRP A 391 17.66 -19.38 -9.95
C TRP A 391 16.62 -20.30 -10.57
N LEU A 392 16.88 -21.61 -10.61
CA LEU A 392 15.93 -22.58 -11.14
C LEU A 392 14.66 -22.65 -10.27
N ARG A 393 14.82 -22.54 -8.94
CA ARG A 393 13.68 -22.41 -8.02
C ARG A 393 12.85 -21.15 -8.28
N ARG A 394 13.49 -20.00 -8.49
CA ARG A 394 12.79 -18.75 -8.83
C ARG A 394 12.05 -18.85 -10.16
N ALA A 395 12.66 -19.48 -11.16
CA ALA A 395 11.98 -19.75 -12.43
C ALA A 395 10.78 -20.68 -12.26
N ALA A 396 10.94 -21.78 -11.51
CA ALA A 396 9.84 -22.70 -11.18
C ALA A 396 8.71 -22.00 -10.42
N PHE A 397 9.03 -21.08 -9.50
CA PHE A 397 8.05 -20.24 -8.81
C PHE A 397 7.24 -19.37 -9.78
N VAL A 398 7.90 -18.72 -10.74
CA VAL A 398 7.21 -17.90 -11.76
C VAL A 398 6.31 -18.78 -12.62
N VAL A 399 6.81 -19.92 -13.13
CA VAL A 399 6.01 -20.86 -13.93
C VAL A 399 4.83 -21.40 -13.14
N ALA A 400 5.01 -21.76 -11.87
CA ALA A 400 3.93 -22.21 -11.01
C ALA A 400 2.88 -21.12 -10.73
N GLY A 401 3.32 -19.87 -10.52
CA GLY A 401 2.43 -18.72 -10.37
C GLY A 401 1.60 -18.44 -11.62
N THR A 402 2.23 -18.48 -12.80
CA THR A 402 1.55 -18.41 -14.10
C THR A 402 0.56 -19.55 -14.28
N GLY A 403 0.95 -20.78 -13.93
CA GLY A 403 0.08 -21.95 -13.98
C GLY A 403 -1.16 -21.81 -13.11
N TRP A 404 -1.04 -21.24 -11.91
CA TRP A 404 -2.19 -20.95 -11.06
C TRP A 404 -3.11 -19.90 -11.67
N SER A 405 -2.58 -18.84 -12.27
CA SER A 405 -3.37 -17.83 -12.97
C SER A 405 -4.19 -18.44 -14.11
N LEU A 406 -3.54 -19.27 -14.93
CA LEU A 406 -4.21 -20.01 -16.01
C LEU A 406 -5.29 -20.96 -15.46
N LEU A 407 -5.01 -21.69 -14.38
CA LEU A 407 -5.98 -22.61 -13.77
C LEU A 407 -7.22 -21.86 -13.24
N LEU A 408 -7.02 -20.75 -12.53
CA LEU A 408 -8.12 -19.97 -11.94
C LEU A 408 -9.03 -19.33 -13.01
N THR A 409 -8.49 -19.08 -14.19
CA THR A 409 -9.16 -18.40 -15.30
C THR A 409 -9.64 -19.35 -16.40
N ALA A 410 -9.21 -20.61 -16.39
CA ALA A 410 -9.58 -21.63 -17.36
C ALA A 410 -11.09 -21.74 -17.63
N PRO A 411 -12.00 -21.64 -16.63
CA PRO A 411 -13.43 -21.72 -16.89
C PRO A 411 -13.95 -20.63 -17.84
N ALA A 412 -13.36 -19.43 -17.84
CA ALA A 412 -13.78 -18.34 -18.72
C ALA A 412 -13.60 -18.66 -20.21
N VAL A 413 -12.77 -19.67 -20.55
CA VAL A 413 -12.58 -20.13 -21.93
C VAL A 413 -13.89 -20.61 -22.57
N LEU A 414 -14.87 -21.00 -21.75
CA LEU A 414 -16.20 -21.40 -22.23
C LEU A 414 -17.06 -20.21 -22.69
N THR A 415 -16.77 -18.98 -22.24
CA THR A 415 -17.61 -17.80 -22.49
C THR A 415 -16.90 -16.69 -23.25
N THR A 416 -15.57 -16.73 -23.34
CA THR A 416 -14.73 -15.67 -23.92
C THR A 416 -13.67 -16.29 -24.84
N PRO A 417 -13.18 -15.60 -25.90
CA PRO A 417 -12.16 -16.13 -26.79
C PRO A 417 -10.89 -16.59 -26.08
N VAL A 418 -10.48 -17.82 -26.37
CA VAL A 418 -9.36 -18.53 -25.71
C VAL A 418 -8.07 -17.71 -25.72
N GLY A 419 -7.71 -17.13 -26.88
CA GLY A 419 -6.46 -16.39 -27.04
C GLY A 419 -6.35 -15.18 -26.12
N THR A 420 -7.45 -14.45 -25.93
CA THR A 420 -7.52 -13.28 -25.06
C THR A 420 -7.33 -13.69 -23.59
N ILE A 421 -8.03 -14.74 -23.14
CA ILE A 421 -7.95 -15.20 -21.75
C ILE A 421 -6.57 -15.75 -21.42
N LEU A 422 -6.06 -16.67 -22.25
CA LEU A 422 -4.76 -17.29 -21.98
C LEU A 422 -3.63 -16.25 -22.00
N GLY A 423 -3.69 -15.28 -22.93
CA GLY A 423 -2.74 -14.18 -22.98
C GLY A 423 -2.76 -13.33 -21.71
N TYR A 424 -3.94 -12.85 -21.29
CA TYR A 424 -4.07 -12.04 -20.08
C TYR A 424 -3.72 -12.82 -18.81
N ALA A 425 -4.20 -14.04 -18.66
CA ALA A 425 -3.94 -14.87 -17.49
C ALA A 425 -2.45 -15.23 -17.38
N ALA A 426 -1.81 -15.57 -18.50
CA ALA A 426 -0.37 -15.84 -18.52
C ALA A 426 0.44 -14.59 -18.17
N ALA A 427 0.13 -13.44 -18.78
CA ALA A 427 0.84 -12.19 -18.54
C ALA A 427 0.68 -11.72 -17.09
N THR A 428 -0.55 -11.66 -16.57
CA THR A 428 -0.84 -11.24 -15.19
C THR A 428 -0.18 -12.17 -14.18
N GLY A 429 -0.27 -13.48 -14.36
CA GLY A 429 0.37 -14.47 -13.49
C GLY A 429 1.89 -14.37 -13.49
N ALA A 430 2.51 -14.26 -14.67
CA ALA A 430 3.96 -14.15 -14.82
C ALA A 430 4.50 -12.85 -14.22
N ILE A 431 3.83 -11.71 -14.49
CA ILE A 431 4.20 -10.40 -13.94
C ILE A 431 4.07 -10.42 -12.41
N ALA A 432 2.94 -10.90 -11.88
CA ALA A 432 2.70 -10.93 -10.43
C ALA A 432 3.72 -11.82 -9.71
N ALA A 433 4.03 -13.00 -10.25
CA ALA A 433 5.03 -13.90 -9.68
C ALA A 433 6.44 -13.32 -9.81
N GLY A 434 6.79 -12.75 -10.97
CA GLY A 434 8.09 -12.09 -11.21
C GLY A 434 8.35 -10.95 -10.24
N ILE A 435 7.39 -10.04 -10.08
CA ILE A 435 7.47 -8.92 -9.12
C ILE A 435 7.55 -9.47 -7.69
N SER A 436 6.74 -10.47 -7.35
CA SER A 436 6.74 -11.09 -6.02
C SER A 436 8.13 -11.60 -5.64
N ILE A 437 8.76 -12.41 -6.50
CA ILE A 437 10.05 -13.02 -6.20
C ILE A 437 11.21 -12.03 -6.29
N ALA A 438 11.19 -11.09 -7.24
CA ALA A 438 12.23 -10.07 -7.38
C ALA A 438 12.26 -9.14 -6.15
N LEU A 439 11.11 -8.59 -5.76
CA LEU A 439 11.03 -7.73 -4.58
C LEU A 439 11.22 -8.52 -3.29
N ALA A 440 10.77 -9.78 -3.19
CA ALA A 440 11.09 -10.63 -2.04
C ALA A 440 12.59 -10.92 -1.94
N THR A 441 13.30 -11.09 -3.06
CA THR A 441 14.76 -11.29 -3.07
C THR A 441 15.50 -10.06 -2.55
N PHE A 442 15.13 -8.87 -3.05
CA PHE A 442 15.76 -7.61 -2.65
C PHE A 442 15.42 -7.24 -1.21
N THR A 443 14.13 -7.30 -0.87
CA THR A 443 13.65 -6.86 0.43
C THR A 443 13.79 -7.94 1.50
N ARG A 444 13.81 -9.23 1.15
CA ARG A 444 13.77 -10.37 2.09
C ARG A 444 12.49 -10.36 2.95
N SER A 445 11.36 -9.99 2.34
CA SER A 445 10.06 -9.87 3.02
C SER A 445 8.91 -10.11 2.05
N ALA A 446 7.81 -10.70 2.54
CA ALA A 446 6.54 -10.80 1.82
C ALA A 446 5.79 -9.46 1.71
N PHE A 447 6.15 -8.50 2.54
CA PHE A 447 5.38 -7.27 2.74
C PHE A 447 5.51 -6.31 1.56
N ALA A 448 6.73 -5.99 1.15
CA ALA A 448 7.00 -5.07 0.06
C ALA A 448 6.38 -5.53 -1.28
N PRO A 449 6.60 -6.78 -1.74
CA PRO A 449 5.97 -7.24 -2.98
C PRO A 449 4.44 -7.17 -2.93
N ARG A 450 3.83 -7.48 -1.77
CA ARG A 450 2.37 -7.45 -1.61
C ARG A 450 1.80 -6.07 -1.85
N MET A 451 2.38 -5.06 -1.20
CA MET A 451 1.86 -3.70 -1.33
C MET A 451 2.05 -3.13 -2.74
N VAL A 452 3.20 -3.39 -3.39
CA VAL A 452 3.41 -3.00 -4.80
C VAL A 452 2.37 -3.65 -5.69
N LEU A 453 2.14 -4.95 -5.51
CA LEU A 453 1.15 -5.66 -6.32
C LEU A 453 -0.28 -5.23 -6.04
N LEU A 454 -0.64 -4.85 -4.81
CA LEU A 454 -1.97 -4.30 -4.50
C LEU A 454 -2.19 -2.94 -5.18
N VAL A 455 -1.16 -2.09 -5.26
CA VAL A 455 -1.22 -0.83 -6.02
C VAL A 455 -1.35 -1.10 -7.51
N LEU A 456 -0.56 -2.03 -8.05
CA LEU A 456 -0.66 -2.42 -9.47
C LEU A 456 -2.00 -3.09 -9.79
N TRP A 457 -2.56 -3.85 -8.84
CA TRP A 457 -3.88 -4.44 -8.96
C TRP A 457 -4.97 -3.37 -9.03
N TYR A 458 -4.89 -2.32 -8.21
CA TYR A 458 -5.82 -1.20 -8.30
C TYR A 458 -5.69 -0.48 -9.64
N GLY A 459 -4.46 -0.21 -10.10
CA GLY A 459 -4.22 0.38 -11.42
C GLY A 459 -4.77 -0.49 -12.55
N TYR A 460 -4.58 -1.81 -12.46
CA TYR A 460 -5.14 -2.79 -13.40
C TYR A 460 -6.68 -2.77 -13.40
N LEU A 461 -7.31 -2.79 -12.23
CA LEU A 461 -8.77 -2.72 -12.11
C LEU A 461 -9.35 -1.40 -12.63
N SER A 462 -8.62 -0.29 -12.45
CA SER A 462 -9.08 1.04 -12.88
C SER A 462 -8.91 1.27 -14.39
N ALA A 463 -8.03 0.52 -15.04
CA ALA A 463 -7.81 0.57 -16.49
C ALA A 463 -8.56 -0.53 -17.26
N ALA A 464 -9.11 -1.50 -16.54
CA ALA A 464 -9.93 -2.57 -17.08
C ALA A 464 -11.24 -1.98 -17.58
#